data_AF-B8GTB5-F1
#
_entry.id   AF-B8GTB5-F1
#
_cell.length_a   1.000
_cell.length_b   1.000
_cell.length_c   1.000
_cell.angle_alpha   90.00
_cell.angle_beta   90.00
_cell.angle_gamma   90.00
#
_symmetry.space_group_name_H-M   'P 1'
#
loop_
_entity.id
_entity.type
_entity.pdbx_description
1 polymer ?
#
loop_
_entity_poly.entity_id
_entity_poly.type
_entity_poly.pdbx_seq_one_letter_code
_entity_poly.pdbx_strand_id
1 'polypeptide(L)'
;MMGNKKQRKGFLGRVLGRLGVGGMAAVFSLVAVVGWAALTVESLTYDPHKNMISLDQKDWGAEVFDAIHDNVIAQGLVRPANACGLGASSCFRCHNGRRAPEPTTDPIAAPWHTDHARVNNSCAGCHSGNPRLMREEMAHQNLISKPLNSPSESCASCHRSASELEGFLDRYLAVQQ
;
A
#
# COMPACT_ATOMS: atom_id res chain seq x y z
N MET A 1 40.26 -66.99 -2.86
CA MET A 1 39.22 -66.03 -3.27
C MET A 1 38.87 -65.15 -2.07
N MET A 2 39.39 -63.92 -1.99
CA MET A 2 38.96 -62.95 -0.99
C MET A 2 38.57 -61.66 -1.71
N GLY A 3 37.26 -61.41 -1.74
CA GLY A 3 36.66 -60.28 -2.43
C GLY A 3 36.89 -58.97 -1.69
N ASN A 4 37.38 -57.97 -2.42
CA ASN A 4 37.61 -56.63 -1.92
C ASN A 4 36.31 -55.81 -1.99
N LYS A 5 35.61 -55.64 -0.85
CA LYS A 5 34.42 -54.77 -0.77
C LYS A 5 34.84 -53.31 -0.67
N LYS A 6 34.78 -52.57 -1.78
CA LYS A 6 34.87 -51.09 -1.77
C LYS A 6 33.59 -50.50 -1.16
N GLN A 7 33.70 -49.93 0.04
CA GLN A 7 32.63 -49.13 0.65
C GLN A 7 32.36 -47.86 -0.19
N ARG A 8 31.14 -47.74 -0.74
CA ARG A 8 30.65 -46.50 -1.35
C ARG A 8 30.29 -45.51 -0.24
N LYS A 9 31.12 -44.48 -0.02
CA LYS A 9 30.76 -43.36 0.86
C LYS A 9 29.63 -42.54 0.21
N GLY A 10 28.50 -42.45 0.89
CA GLY A 10 27.31 -41.71 0.47
C GLY A 10 27.55 -40.20 0.34
N PHE A 11 26.65 -39.52 -0.36
CA PHE A 11 26.72 -38.08 -0.67
C PHE A 11 27.00 -37.20 0.56
N LEU A 12 26.38 -37.50 1.72
CA LEU A 12 26.65 -36.81 2.99
C LEU A 12 28.11 -36.92 3.45
N GLY A 13 28.73 -38.10 3.30
CA GLY A 13 30.14 -38.29 3.66
C GLY A 13 31.11 -37.52 2.76
N ARG A 14 30.65 -37.09 1.57
CA ARG A 14 31.41 -36.27 0.63
C ARG A 14 31.28 -34.77 0.91
N VAL A 15 30.13 -34.33 1.44
CA VAL A 15 29.89 -32.94 1.86
C VAL A 15 30.55 -32.66 3.22
N LEU A 16 30.39 -33.57 4.18
CA LEU A 16 31.04 -33.49 5.51
C LEU A 16 32.57 -33.64 5.44
N GLY A 17 33.09 -34.35 4.43
CA GLY A 17 34.53 -34.49 4.23
C GLY A 17 35.23 -33.27 3.60
N ARG A 18 34.46 -32.29 3.09
CA ARG A 18 35.01 -31.10 2.41
C ARG A 18 34.88 -29.81 3.23
N LEU A 19 33.94 -29.76 4.16
CA LEU A 19 33.84 -28.66 5.11
C LEU A 19 34.61 -29.06 6.35
N GLY A 20 35.87 -28.62 6.44
CA GLY A 20 36.62 -28.70 7.70
C GLY A 20 35.84 -27.99 8.83
N VAL A 21 36.29 -28.17 10.08
CA VAL A 21 35.61 -27.67 11.30
C VAL A 21 35.14 -26.21 11.17
N GLY A 22 35.88 -25.35 10.46
CA GLY A 22 35.49 -23.96 10.19
C GLY A 22 34.26 -23.77 9.27
N GLY A 23 34.02 -24.67 8.31
CA GLY A 23 32.85 -24.61 7.44
C GLY A 23 31.56 -25.04 8.15
N MET A 24 31.67 -25.97 9.11
CA MET A 24 30.55 -26.36 9.96
C MET A 24 30.19 -25.25 10.95
N ALA A 25 31.20 -24.58 11.54
CA ALA A 25 31.00 -23.43 12.42
C ALA A 25 30.26 -22.28 11.71
N ALA A 26 30.63 -21.96 10.46
CA ALA A 26 29.98 -20.89 9.69
C ALA A 26 28.49 -21.16 9.43
N VAL A 27 28.11 -22.41 9.13
CA VAL A 27 26.71 -22.78 8.90
C VAL A 27 25.90 -22.71 10.20
N PHE A 28 26.44 -23.19 11.32
CA PHE A 28 25.77 -23.09 12.62
C PHE A 28 25.63 -21.64 13.09
N SER A 29 26.64 -20.79 12.87
CA SER A 29 26.54 -19.36 13.18
C SER A 29 25.45 -18.67 12.36
N LEU A 30 25.33 -18.99 11.06
CA LEU A 30 24.31 -18.38 10.22
C LEU A 30 22.89 -18.82 10.63
N VAL A 31 22.70 -20.10 10.95
CA VAL A 31 21.42 -20.61 11.47
C VAL A 31 21.08 -20.02 12.83
N ALA A 32 22.07 -19.83 13.71
CA ALA A 32 21.86 -19.20 15.00
C ALA A 32 21.43 -17.73 14.85
N VAL A 33 22.08 -16.95 13.98
CA VAL A 33 21.70 -15.55 13.72
C VAL A 33 20.28 -15.45 13.14
N VAL A 34 19.94 -16.29 12.16
CA VAL A 34 18.61 -16.29 11.54
C VAL A 34 17.54 -16.76 12.53
N GLY A 35 17.82 -17.78 13.34
CA GLY A 35 16.91 -18.26 14.37
C GLY A 35 16.68 -17.24 15.49
N TRP A 36 17.73 -16.52 15.91
CA TRP A 36 17.62 -15.45 16.90
C TRP A 36 16.85 -14.24 16.36
N ALA A 37 17.06 -13.89 15.08
CA ALA A 37 16.26 -12.88 14.40
C ALA A 37 14.78 -13.27 14.30
N ALA A 38 14.46 -14.53 13.99
CA ALA A 38 13.07 -14.99 13.93
C ALA A 38 12.36 -14.93 15.29
N LEU A 39 13.03 -15.34 16.37
CA LEU A 39 12.46 -15.35 17.73
C LEU A 39 12.30 -13.94 18.33
N THR A 40 13.15 -12.97 17.93
CA THR A 40 13.03 -11.58 18.38
C THR A 40 11.90 -10.83 17.69
N VAL A 41 11.52 -11.22 16.48
CA VAL A 41 10.42 -10.58 15.75
C VAL A 41 9.05 -10.99 16.31
N GLU A 42 8.89 -12.22 16.81
CA GLU A 42 7.61 -12.69 17.39
C GLU A 42 7.29 -12.09 18.78
N SER A 43 8.30 -11.57 19.49
CA SER A 43 8.12 -10.99 20.84
C SER A 43 7.94 -9.46 20.85
N LEU A 44 7.89 -8.83 19.67
CA LEU A 44 7.58 -7.40 19.51
C LEU A 44 6.05 -7.19 19.50
N THR A 45 5.44 -7.16 20.69
CA THR A 45 4.09 -6.63 20.84
C THR A 45 4.13 -5.10 20.71
N TYR A 46 3.85 -4.61 19.51
CA TYR A 46 3.75 -3.18 19.23
C TYR A 46 2.44 -2.64 19.82
N ASP A 47 2.52 -1.96 20.96
CA ASP A 47 1.42 -1.18 21.54
C ASP A 47 1.48 0.27 21.01
N PRO A 48 0.61 0.64 20.05
CA PRO A 48 0.63 1.98 19.47
C PRO A 48 0.30 3.05 20.51
N HIS A 49 -0.49 2.77 21.54
CA HIS A 49 -0.93 3.78 22.50
C HIS A 49 0.17 4.21 23.48
N LYS A 50 1.21 3.40 23.69
CA LYS A 50 2.32 3.72 24.62
C LYS A 50 3.51 4.39 23.95
N ASN A 51 3.66 4.25 22.63
CA ASN A 51 4.85 4.68 21.89
C ASN A 51 4.56 5.73 20.81
N MET A 52 3.33 6.25 20.75
CA MET A 52 3.04 7.41 19.91
C MET A 52 3.67 8.66 20.53
N ILE A 53 4.74 9.14 19.89
CA ILE A 53 5.32 10.45 20.14
C ILE A 53 4.26 11.49 19.77
N SER A 54 3.96 12.40 20.70
CA SER A 54 3.07 13.53 20.44
C SER A 54 3.65 14.40 19.32
N LEU A 55 2.91 14.54 18.21
CA LEU A 55 3.29 15.37 17.06
C LEU A 55 3.26 16.89 17.35
N ASP A 56 2.94 17.29 18.59
CA ASP A 56 2.84 18.70 19.02
C ASP A 56 4.13 19.22 19.71
N GLN A 57 5.22 18.46 19.70
CA GLN A 57 6.48 18.90 20.32
C GLN A 57 7.36 19.63 19.30
N LYS A 58 7.44 20.97 19.43
CA LYS A 58 8.41 21.83 18.70
C LYS A 58 9.80 21.79 19.37
N ASP A 59 10.32 20.59 19.59
CA ASP A 59 11.62 20.40 20.23
C ASP A 59 12.71 20.04 19.20
N TRP A 60 13.95 20.33 19.58
CA TRP A 60 15.14 20.04 18.79
C TRP A 60 15.22 18.54 18.46
N GLY A 61 15.09 18.19 17.18
CA GLY A 61 14.95 16.80 16.71
C GLY A 61 13.64 16.53 15.96
N ALA A 62 12.68 17.47 15.96
CA ALA A 62 11.50 17.38 15.11
C ALA A 62 11.87 17.24 13.62
N GLU A 63 12.96 17.90 13.19
CA GLU A 63 13.42 17.83 11.80
C GLU A 63 13.89 16.41 11.40
N VAL A 64 14.34 15.62 12.38
CA VAL A 64 14.76 14.22 12.15
C VAL A 64 13.54 13.32 11.97
N PHE A 65 12.46 13.56 12.71
CA PHE A 65 11.22 12.83 12.52
C PHE A 65 10.53 13.19 11.20
N ASP A 66 10.60 14.46 10.78
CA ASP A 66 10.15 14.87 9.45
C ASP A 66 10.96 14.19 8.34
N ALA A 67 12.29 14.16 8.47
CA ALA A 67 13.15 13.47 7.51
C ALA A 67 12.94 11.94 7.48
N ILE A 68 12.71 11.31 8.64
CA ILE A 68 12.39 9.88 8.72
C ILE A 68 11.00 9.63 8.13
N HIS A 69 10.01 10.47 8.43
CA HIS A 69 8.69 10.40 7.84
C HIS A 69 8.80 10.48 6.33
N ASP A 70 9.40 11.53 5.78
CA ASP A 70 9.59 11.70 4.34
C ASP A 70 10.28 10.52 3.67
N ASN A 71 11.30 9.94 4.31
CA ASN A 71 12.03 8.80 3.76
C ASN A 71 11.19 7.50 3.83
N VAL A 72 10.42 7.29 4.90
CA VAL A 72 9.47 6.16 5.03
C VAL A 72 8.32 6.31 4.04
N ILE A 73 7.84 7.53 3.78
CA ILE A 73 6.81 7.84 2.77
C ILE A 73 7.35 7.61 1.36
N ALA A 74 8.59 8.04 1.09
CA ALA A 74 9.25 7.85 -0.20
C ALA A 74 9.52 6.37 -0.51
N GLN A 75 9.80 5.57 0.52
CA GLN A 75 10.11 4.14 0.41
C GLN A 75 8.88 3.24 0.60
N GLY A 76 7.76 3.78 1.08
CA GLY A 76 6.53 3.05 1.33
C GLY A 76 5.83 2.61 0.05
N LEU A 77 5.38 1.35 0.00
CA LEU A 77 4.59 0.81 -1.11
C LEU A 77 3.18 1.45 -1.23
N VAL A 78 2.74 2.12 -0.17
CA VAL A 78 1.49 2.88 -0.07
C VAL A 78 1.84 4.24 0.52
N ARG A 79 1.55 5.32 -0.21
CA ARG A 79 1.66 6.67 0.37
C ARG A 79 0.49 6.85 1.34
N PRO A 80 0.72 7.25 2.60
CA PRO A 80 -0.39 7.62 3.45
C PRO A 80 -1.06 8.87 2.89
N ALA A 81 -2.36 8.98 3.16
CA ALA A 81 -3.10 10.18 2.82
C ALA A 81 -2.40 11.37 3.48
N ASN A 82 -2.14 12.44 2.73
CA ASN A 82 -1.79 13.69 3.39
C ASN A 82 -2.98 14.16 4.26
N ALA A 83 -2.78 15.17 5.10
CA ALA A 83 -3.83 15.75 5.93
C ALA A 83 -5.06 16.27 5.13
N CYS A 84 -4.97 16.30 3.79
CA CYS A 84 -6.03 16.67 2.85
C CYS A 84 -6.56 15.49 2.01
N GLY A 85 -6.25 14.23 2.35
CA GLY A 85 -6.83 13.05 1.69
C GLY A 85 -6.23 12.62 0.37
N LEU A 86 -5.34 13.43 -0.20
CA LEU A 86 -4.66 13.15 -1.45
C LEU A 86 -3.54 12.13 -1.14
N GLY A 87 -3.74 10.87 -1.53
CA GLY A 87 -2.71 9.83 -1.44
C GLY A 87 -3.18 8.45 -1.01
N ALA A 88 -4.37 8.30 -0.41
CA ALA A 88 -4.84 7.00 0.08
C ALA A 88 -5.24 6.00 -1.02
N SER A 89 -5.31 6.45 -2.28
CA SER A 89 -5.73 5.62 -3.40
C SER A 89 -4.60 5.28 -4.36
N SER A 90 -4.47 3.99 -4.65
CA SER A 90 -3.57 3.45 -5.66
C SER A 90 -3.96 3.87 -7.09
N CYS A 91 -5.16 4.43 -7.31
CA CYS A 91 -5.68 4.85 -8.62
C CYS A 91 -4.72 5.76 -9.39
N PHE A 92 -4.15 6.78 -8.72
CA PHE A 92 -3.23 7.75 -9.35
C PHE A 92 -1.92 7.13 -9.85
N ARG A 93 -1.55 5.93 -9.38
CA ARG A 93 -0.35 5.24 -9.89
C ARG A 93 -0.53 4.75 -11.33
N CYS A 94 -1.78 4.50 -11.75
CA CYS A 94 -2.12 4.09 -13.10
C CYS A 94 -2.74 5.24 -13.90
N HIS A 95 -3.69 5.99 -13.33
CA HIS A 95 -4.36 7.13 -13.96
C HIS A 95 -3.52 8.41 -13.86
N ASN A 96 -2.39 8.43 -14.57
CA ASN A 96 -1.41 9.52 -14.59
C ASN A 96 -1.11 10.03 -16.00
N GLY A 97 -1.96 9.67 -16.97
CA GLY A 97 -1.78 9.98 -18.38
C GLY A 97 -0.74 9.12 -19.11
N ARG A 98 0.05 8.29 -18.40
CA ARG A 98 1.04 7.39 -19.03
C ARG A 98 0.58 5.94 -19.09
N ARG A 99 0.06 5.38 -17.99
CA ARG A 99 -0.41 3.98 -17.93
C ARG A 99 -1.89 3.87 -18.26
N ALA A 100 -2.68 4.83 -17.78
CA ALA A 100 -4.07 5.03 -18.11
C ALA A 100 -4.34 6.55 -18.15
N PRO A 101 -5.40 6.99 -18.87
CA PRO A 101 -5.79 8.40 -18.89
C PRO A 101 -5.97 8.96 -17.49
N GLU A 102 -5.49 10.17 -17.26
CA GLU A 102 -5.77 10.92 -16.03
C GLU A 102 -7.24 11.37 -16.05
N PRO A 103 -7.93 11.43 -14.90
CA PRO A 103 -9.22 12.09 -14.83
C PRO A 103 -9.12 13.53 -15.34
N THR A 104 -10.08 13.94 -16.17
CA THR A 104 -10.18 15.35 -16.61
C THR A 104 -10.47 16.25 -15.41
N THR A 105 -9.69 17.32 -15.24
CA THR A 105 -9.86 18.31 -14.18
C THR A 105 -10.37 19.66 -14.70
N ASP A 106 -10.86 19.69 -15.94
CA ASP A 106 -11.47 20.88 -16.53
C ASP A 106 -12.68 21.30 -15.68
N PRO A 107 -12.69 22.50 -15.08
CA PRO A 107 -13.76 22.93 -14.20
C PRO A 107 -15.09 23.18 -14.94
N ILE A 108 -15.09 23.26 -16.27
CA ILE A 108 -16.29 23.42 -17.09
C ILE A 108 -16.80 22.06 -17.55
N ALA A 109 -15.93 21.22 -18.13
CA ALA A 109 -16.33 19.93 -18.68
C ALA A 109 -16.41 18.81 -17.63
N ALA A 110 -15.69 18.93 -16.52
CA ALA A 110 -15.64 17.96 -15.43
C ALA A 110 -15.50 18.60 -14.04
N PRO A 111 -16.43 19.49 -13.65
CA PRO A 111 -16.38 20.20 -12.37
C PRO A 111 -16.28 19.25 -11.16
N TRP A 112 -16.88 18.06 -11.25
CA TRP A 112 -16.92 17.09 -10.14
C TRP A 112 -15.54 16.67 -9.63
N HIS A 113 -14.54 16.50 -10.52
CA HIS A 113 -13.19 16.10 -10.08
C HIS A 113 -12.49 17.25 -9.32
N THR A 114 -12.73 18.49 -9.73
CA THR A 114 -12.19 19.67 -9.07
C THR A 114 -12.86 19.92 -7.72
N ASP A 115 -14.19 19.83 -7.69
CA ASP A 115 -14.99 20.00 -6.47
C ASP A 115 -14.66 18.96 -5.39
N HIS A 116 -14.29 17.74 -5.79
CA HIS A 116 -14.00 16.62 -4.89
C HIS A 116 -12.51 16.28 -4.78
N ALA A 117 -11.62 17.10 -5.34
CA ALA A 117 -10.17 16.83 -5.33
C ALA A 117 -9.60 16.68 -3.90
N ARG A 118 -10.21 17.35 -2.91
CA ARG A 118 -9.78 17.34 -1.50
C ARG A 118 -10.57 16.37 -0.62
N VAL A 119 -11.51 15.61 -1.18
CA VAL A 119 -12.27 14.62 -0.42
C VAL A 119 -11.44 13.35 -0.26
N ASN A 120 -11.31 12.88 0.98
CA ASN A 120 -10.59 11.64 1.28
C ASN A 120 -11.17 10.47 0.49
N ASN A 121 -10.31 9.71 -0.20
CA ASN A 121 -10.72 8.59 -1.05
C ASN A 121 -11.70 8.99 -2.19
N SER A 122 -11.69 10.24 -2.66
CA SER A 122 -12.63 10.72 -3.69
C SER A 122 -12.76 9.82 -4.92
N CYS A 123 -11.65 9.25 -5.40
CA CYS A 123 -11.68 8.30 -6.51
C CYS A 123 -12.57 7.09 -6.20
N ALA A 124 -12.31 6.38 -5.10
CA ALA A 124 -13.08 5.19 -4.72
C ALA A 124 -14.45 5.54 -4.13
N GLY A 125 -14.64 6.75 -3.62
CA GLY A 125 -15.94 7.23 -3.13
C GLY A 125 -16.98 7.31 -4.24
N CYS A 126 -16.58 7.76 -5.43
CA CYS A 126 -17.47 7.85 -6.59
C CYS A 126 -17.37 6.62 -7.51
N HIS A 127 -16.16 6.13 -7.76
CA HIS A 127 -15.95 5.02 -8.70
C HIS A 127 -15.96 3.63 -8.05
N SER A 128 -16.08 3.51 -6.72
CA SER A 128 -15.93 2.24 -6.01
C SER A 128 -14.58 1.57 -6.30
N GLY A 129 -14.53 0.24 -6.37
CA GLY A 129 -13.30 -0.53 -6.55
C GLY A 129 -12.44 -0.62 -5.28
N ASN A 130 -11.25 -1.23 -5.42
CA ASN A 130 -10.33 -1.41 -4.31
C ASN A 130 -9.08 -0.51 -4.46
N PRO A 131 -9.04 0.65 -3.77
CA PRO A 131 -7.95 1.62 -3.88
C PRO A 131 -6.64 1.15 -3.23
N ARG A 132 -6.59 -0.06 -2.65
CA ARG A 132 -5.39 -0.63 -2.02
C ARG A 132 -4.70 -1.66 -2.89
N LEU A 133 -5.33 -2.11 -3.97
CA LEU A 133 -4.78 -3.14 -4.85
C LEU A 133 -4.14 -2.52 -6.10
N MET A 134 -3.15 -3.21 -6.64
CA MET A 134 -2.40 -2.76 -7.83
C MET A 134 -2.59 -3.61 -9.07
N ARG A 135 -3.15 -4.80 -8.90
CA ARG A 135 -3.57 -5.63 -10.02
C ARG A 135 -4.90 -5.10 -10.53
N GLU A 136 -4.95 -4.73 -11.80
CA GLU A 136 -6.08 -4.06 -12.44
C GLU A 136 -7.41 -4.78 -12.18
N GLU A 137 -7.47 -6.08 -12.46
CA GLU A 137 -8.74 -6.80 -12.37
C GLU A 137 -9.27 -6.88 -10.92
N MET A 138 -8.40 -6.81 -9.91
CA MET A 138 -8.84 -6.76 -8.51
C MET A 138 -9.11 -5.35 -8.03
N ALA A 139 -8.37 -4.36 -8.53
CA ALA A 139 -8.61 -2.95 -8.22
C ALA A 139 -9.95 -2.47 -8.82
N HIS A 140 -10.30 -2.94 -10.02
CA HIS A 140 -11.52 -2.58 -10.74
C HIS A 140 -12.71 -3.49 -10.44
N GLN A 141 -12.58 -4.43 -9.49
CA GLN A 141 -13.71 -5.27 -9.10
C GLN A 141 -14.84 -4.39 -8.54
N ASN A 142 -16.03 -4.49 -9.14
CA ASN A 142 -17.21 -3.66 -8.81
C ASN A 142 -16.98 -2.14 -8.99
N LEU A 143 -16.11 -1.74 -9.91
CA LEU A 143 -15.90 -0.34 -10.26
C LEU A 143 -17.13 0.23 -10.98
N ILE A 144 -17.56 1.42 -10.56
CA ILE A 144 -18.54 2.25 -11.27
C ILE A 144 -17.78 3.12 -12.27
N SER A 145 -17.90 2.78 -13.55
CA SER A 145 -17.19 3.49 -14.63
C SER A 145 -17.69 4.91 -14.85
N LYS A 146 -18.98 5.16 -14.63
CA LYS A 146 -19.63 6.46 -14.78
C LYS A 146 -20.52 6.76 -13.56
N PRO A 147 -19.97 7.42 -12.52
CA PRO A 147 -20.68 7.72 -11.26
C PRO A 147 -22.04 8.42 -11.45
N LEU A 148 -22.15 9.30 -12.45
CA LEU A 148 -23.37 10.06 -12.72
C LEU A 148 -24.54 9.19 -13.22
N ASN A 149 -24.28 7.99 -13.73
CA ASN A 149 -25.33 7.04 -14.11
C ASN A 149 -25.91 6.29 -12.89
N SER A 150 -25.19 6.30 -11.77
CA SER A 150 -25.56 5.62 -10.53
C SER A 150 -25.39 6.56 -9.32
N PRO A 151 -26.12 7.69 -9.27
CA PRO A 151 -25.92 8.72 -8.25
C PRO A 151 -26.28 8.24 -6.84
N SER A 152 -27.21 7.29 -6.70
CA SER A 152 -27.54 6.65 -5.43
C SER A 152 -26.36 5.86 -4.85
N GLU A 153 -25.51 5.27 -5.70
CA GLU A 153 -24.35 4.50 -5.27
C GLU A 153 -23.10 5.37 -5.11
N SER A 154 -22.99 6.44 -5.91
CA SER A 154 -21.75 7.22 -6.03
C SER A 154 -21.74 8.52 -5.23
N CYS A 155 -22.92 9.08 -4.92
CA CYS A 155 -23.06 10.39 -4.31
C CYS A 155 -23.72 10.31 -2.92
N ALA A 156 -24.73 9.44 -2.77
CA ALA A 156 -25.54 9.37 -1.54
C ALA A 156 -24.79 8.81 -0.31
N SER A 157 -23.61 8.23 -0.50
CA SER A 157 -22.74 7.79 0.60
C SER A 157 -22.25 8.97 1.46
N CYS A 158 -22.04 10.13 0.83
CA CYS A 158 -21.60 11.38 1.46
C CYS A 158 -22.72 12.43 1.54
N HIS A 159 -23.54 12.56 0.50
CA HIS A 159 -24.65 13.53 0.43
C HIS A 159 -25.98 12.87 0.78
N ARG A 160 -26.29 12.83 2.08
CA ARG A 160 -27.42 12.05 2.62
C ARG A 160 -28.76 12.79 2.58
N SER A 161 -28.74 14.11 2.45
CA SER A 161 -29.95 14.89 2.29
C SER A 161 -30.44 14.79 0.85
N ALA A 162 -31.72 14.42 0.66
CA ALA A 162 -32.32 14.30 -0.67
C ALA A 162 -32.28 15.64 -1.43
N SER A 163 -32.59 16.74 -0.75
CA SER A 163 -32.60 18.08 -1.35
C SER A 163 -31.19 18.60 -1.69
N GLU A 164 -30.18 18.21 -0.92
CA GLU A 164 -28.78 18.52 -1.20
C GLU A 164 -28.30 17.73 -2.42
N LEU A 165 -28.58 16.42 -2.43
CA LEU A 165 -28.18 15.52 -3.51
C LEU A 165 -28.80 15.94 -4.84
N GLU A 166 -30.10 16.23 -4.87
CA GLU A 166 -30.81 16.69 -6.07
C GLU A 166 -30.21 17.98 -6.61
N GLY A 167 -29.99 18.98 -5.75
CA GLY A 167 -29.42 20.26 -6.17
C GLY A 167 -27.99 20.17 -6.73
N PHE A 168 -27.16 19.25 -6.23
CA PHE A 168 -25.81 19.02 -6.77
C PHE A 168 -25.83 18.21 -8.06
N LEU A 169 -26.70 17.20 -8.15
CA LEU A 169 -26.80 16.36 -9.35
C LEU A 169 -27.24 17.17 -10.57
N ASP A 170 -28.21 18.06 -10.43
CA ASP A 170 -28.68 18.90 -11.54
C ASP A 170 -27.54 19.72 -12.16
N ARG A 171 -26.66 20.27 -11.32
CA ARG A 171 -25.46 21.01 -11.79
C ARG A 171 -24.53 20.11 -12.59
N TYR A 172 -24.31 18.87 -12.16
CA TYR A 172 -23.36 17.96 -12.80
C TYR A 172 -23.92 17.26 -14.04
N LEU A 173 -25.22 17.01 -14.08
CA LEU A 173 -25.89 16.45 -15.27
C LEU A 173 -26.01 17.49 -16.39
N ALA A 174 -26.07 18.78 -16.07
CA ALA A 174 -26.12 19.86 -17.06
C ALA A 174 -24.85 19.98 -17.92
N VAL A 175 -23.69 19.54 -17.42
CA VAL A 175 -22.39 19.64 -18.13
C VAL A 175 -22.01 18.37 -18.91
N GLN A 176 -22.84 17.33 -18.89
CA GLN A 176 -22.62 16.04 -19.58
C GLN A 176 -23.48 15.87 -20.85
N GLN A 177 -24.27 16.88 -21.20
CA GLN A 177 -25.09 16.93 -22.42
C GLN A 177 -24.31 17.54 -23.58
#